data_AF-A0A081RYA1-F1
#
_entry.id   AF-A0A081RYA1-F1
#
_cell.length_a   1.000
_cell.length_b   1.000
_cell.length_c   1.000
_cell.angle_alpha   90.00
_cell.angle_beta   90.00
_cell.angle_gamma   90.00
#
_symmetry.space_group_name_H-M   'P 1'
#
loop_
_entity.id
_entity.type
_entity.pdbx_description
1 polymer ?
#
loop_
_entity_poly.entity_id
_entity_poly.type
_entity_poly.pdbx_seq_one_letter_code
_entity_poly.pdbx_strand_id
1 'polypeptide(L)'
;MLYEPNSLGLHRSVGGWETYLESREQLRLGVLREVEQTQKQLKQAQRSKQKDLERLSKRQSQGKQKRAGANQSKIILDRELGRSEATQSRQVKLHDERLEKAASSSLDAREKLEIVDPLAIAVAAPETATNPLLYLQDVILPYGSPMPLSLTVNSGDRIAIVGENGCGKSTLLKLMAGKISPVQGEHRVTPSQRLMDQHFSFLDKSQSALYNFQIQVPGWREDQYRTRLAQLRIRGLGCHCFEPSLSFALIPQIPRQISHCSSHRIFSLLSC
;
A
#
# COMPACT_ATOMS: atom_id res chain seq x y z
N MET A 1 8.20 10.57 24.52
CA MET A 1 8.61 9.20 24.14
C MET A 1 7.48 8.57 23.36
N LEU A 2 7.75 8.05 22.17
CA LEU A 2 6.76 7.47 21.26
C LEU A 2 7.06 5.99 21.07
N TYR A 3 6.02 5.17 21.11
CA TYR A 3 6.09 3.72 20.91
C TYR A 3 5.26 3.34 19.69
N GLU A 4 5.88 2.64 18.74
CA GLU A 4 5.24 2.15 17.52
C GLU A 4 5.35 0.62 17.48
N PRO A 5 4.24 -0.12 17.55
CA PRO A 5 4.25 -1.55 17.25
C PRO A 5 4.33 -1.76 15.74
N ASN A 6 5.27 -2.58 15.28
CA ASN A 6 5.38 -3.02 13.90
C ASN A 6 5.53 -4.55 13.81
N SER A 7 5.60 -5.09 12.60
CA SER A 7 5.77 -6.53 12.35
C SER A 7 7.08 -7.12 12.88
N LEU A 8 8.02 -6.27 13.32
CA LEU A 8 9.32 -6.64 13.89
C LEU A 8 9.41 -6.40 15.41
N GLY A 9 8.36 -5.87 16.05
CA GLY A 9 8.29 -5.63 17.50
C GLY A 9 7.88 -4.21 17.90
N LEU A 10 8.15 -3.84 19.15
CA LEU A 10 7.85 -2.52 19.70
C LEU A 10 9.04 -1.57 19.49
N HIS A 11 8.91 -0.61 18.58
CA HIS A 11 9.94 0.38 18.32
C HIS A 11 9.78 1.59 19.25
N ARG A 12 10.85 1.95 19.97
CA ARG A 12 10.89 3.10 20.87
C ARG A 12 11.63 4.25 20.19
N SER A 13 10.99 5.42 20.11
CA SER A 13 11.64 6.66 19.67
C SER A 13 11.76 7.67 20.81
N VAL A 14 12.95 8.25 20.92
CA VAL A 14 13.29 9.27 21.91
C VAL A 14 13.23 10.63 21.21
N GLY A 15 12.41 11.54 21.73
CA GLY A 15 12.14 12.84 21.11
C GLY A 15 10.64 13.18 21.05
N GLY A 16 10.34 14.29 20.38
CA GLY A 16 8.99 14.74 20.03
C GLY A 16 8.47 14.09 18.75
N TRP A 17 7.28 14.52 18.31
CA TRP A 17 6.64 13.99 17.09
C TRP A 17 7.41 14.32 15.81
N GLU A 18 7.97 15.53 15.71
CA GLU A 18 8.77 15.98 14.56
C GLU A 18 10.02 15.12 14.38
N THR A 19 10.78 14.88 15.44
CA THR A 19 11.96 14.01 15.42
C THR A 19 11.63 12.57 15.02
N TYR A 20 10.44 12.07 15.38
CA TYR A 20 9.96 10.75 14.95
C TYR A 20 9.61 10.73 13.45
N LEU A 21 8.95 11.77 12.95
CA LEU A 21 8.63 11.90 11.51
C LEU A 21 9.90 11.99 10.67
N GLU A 22 10.90 12.78 11.08
CA GLU A 22 12.19 12.87 10.40
C GLU A 22 12.90 11.52 10.38
N SER A 23 12.92 10.79 11.50
CA SER A 23 13.52 9.44 11.57
C SER A 23 12.80 8.45 10.64
N ARG A 24 11.47 8.50 10.56
CA ARG A 24 10.68 7.66 9.64
C ARG A 24 10.96 8.02 8.19
N GLU A 25 11.07 9.30 7.87
CA GLU A 25 11.38 9.76 6.51
C GLU A 25 12.80 9.36 6.09
N GLN A 26 13.78 9.49 6.98
CA GLN A 26 15.15 9.01 6.73
C GLN A 26 15.20 7.50 6.48
N LEU A 27 14.46 6.72 7.27
CA LEU A 27 14.33 5.27 7.05
C LEU A 27 13.71 4.98 5.69
N ARG A 28 12.61 5.67 5.33
CA ARG A 28 11.94 5.55 4.03
C ARG A 28 12.89 5.85 2.87
N LEU A 29 13.63 6.95 2.94
CA LEU A 29 14.63 7.35 1.94
C LEU A 29 15.80 6.36 1.86
N GLY A 30 16.20 5.75 2.98
CA GLY A 30 17.18 4.67 3.01
C GLY A 30 16.72 3.44 2.23
N VAL A 31 15.51 2.96 2.52
CA VAL A 31 14.93 1.79 1.86
C VAL A 31 14.64 2.05 0.38
N LEU A 32 14.18 3.25 0.02
CA LEU A 32 14.01 3.65 -1.39
C LEU A 32 15.31 3.55 -2.19
N ARG A 33 16.43 4.00 -1.61
CA ARG A 33 17.75 3.86 -2.23
C ARG A 33 18.17 2.40 -2.37
N GLU A 34 17.90 1.56 -1.38
CA GLU A 34 18.15 0.11 -1.44
C GLU A 34 17.34 -0.55 -2.58
N VAL A 35 16.06 -0.19 -2.72
CA VAL A 35 15.21 -0.67 -3.82
C VAL A 35 15.75 -0.23 -5.18
N GLU A 36 16.15 1.03 -5.34
CA GLU A 36 16.70 1.51 -6.60
C GLU A 36 18.01 0.78 -6.97
N GLN A 37 18.89 0.58 -5.98
CA GLN A 37 20.16 -0.11 -6.16
C GLN A 37 19.98 -1.59 -6.54
N THR A 38 19.12 -2.32 -5.84
CA THR A 38 18.83 -3.74 -6.12
C THR A 38 18.15 -3.93 -7.47
N GLN A 39 17.24 -3.04 -7.86
CA GLN A 39 16.65 -3.05 -9.21
C GLN A 39 17.68 -2.78 -10.31
N LYS A 40 18.61 -1.83 -10.09
CA LYS A 40 19.74 -1.60 -11.00
C LYS A 40 20.60 -2.86 -11.13
N GLN A 41 20.91 -3.53 -10.02
CA GLN A 41 21.69 -4.79 -10.02
C GLN A 41 20.98 -5.90 -10.79
N LEU A 42 19.67 -6.09 -10.58
CA LEU A 42 18.87 -7.07 -11.33
C LEU A 42 18.91 -6.79 -12.84
N LYS A 43 18.71 -5.53 -13.24
CA LYS A 43 18.77 -5.13 -14.66
C LYS A 43 20.15 -5.34 -15.27
N GLN A 44 21.22 -5.10 -14.50
CA GLN A 44 22.60 -5.36 -14.92
C GLN A 44 22.88 -6.86 -15.06
N ALA A 45 22.40 -7.69 -14.12
CA ALA A 45 22.53 -9.13 -14.19
C ALA A 45 21.79 -9.70 -15.42
N GLN A 46 20.58 -9.22 -15.71
CA GLN A 46 19.81 -9.61 -16.92
C GLN A 46 20.55 -9.24 -18.20
N ARG A 47 21.07 -8.01 -18.29
CA ARG A 47 21.83 -7.54 -19.46
C ARG A 47 23.12 -8.32 -19.67
N SER A 48 23.83 -8.69 -18.60
CA SER A 48 25.05 -9.48 -18.71
C SER A 48 24.77 -10.90 -19.23
N LYS A 49 23.74 -11.58 -18.68
CA LYS A 49 23.29 -12.88 -19.20
C LYS A 49 22.93 -12.82 -20.68
N GLN A 50 22.16 -11.79 -21.10
CA GLN A 50 21.78 -11.62 -22.51
C GLN A 50 23.00 -11.48 -23.43
N LYS A 51 23.95 -10.61 -23.08
CA LYS A 51 25.18 -10.42 -23.87
C LYS A 51 26.00 -11.69 -23.98
N ASP A 52 26.04 -12.50 -22.92
CA ASP A 52 26.80 -13.73 -22.92
C ASP A 52 26.09 -14.83 -23.73
N LEU A 53 24.76 -14.93 -23.69
CA LEU A 53 24.00 -15.79 -24.61
C LEU A 53 24.27 -15.45 -26.09
N GLU A 54 24.33 -14.16 -26.43
CA GLU A 54 24.68 -13.70 -27.79
C GLU A 54 26.14 -14.03 -28.17
N ARG A 55 27.08 -13.92 -27.21
CA ARG A 55 28.48 -14.32 -27.45
C ARG A 55 28.63 -15.81 -27.61
N LEU A 56 27.89 -16.60 -26.82
CA LEU A 56 27.87 -18.05 -26.89
C LEU A 56 27.33 -18.52 -28.24
N SER A 57 26.23 -17.95 -28.72
CA SER A 57 25.67 -18.29 -30.03
C SER A 57 26.65 -17.98 -31.17
N LYS A 58 27.29 -16.79 -31.14
CA LYS A 58 28.35 -16.42 -32.09
C LYS A 58 29.54 -17.37 -32.06
N ARG A 59 30.06 -17.70 -30.87
CA ARG A 59 31.19 -18.62 -30.70
C ARG A 59 30.86 -20.04 -31.18
N GLN A 60 29.66 -20.55 -30.90
CA GLN A 60 29.24 -21.86 -31.39
C GLN A 60 29.15 -21.90 -32.92
N SER A 61 28.64 -20.84 -33.55
CA SER A 61 28.60 -20.75 -35.02
C SER A 61 30.01 -20.75 -35.65
N GLN A 62 30.93 -19.96 -35.10
CA GLN A 62 32.33 -19.90 -35.55
C GLN A 62 33.08 -21.21 -35.27
N GLY A 63 32.82 -21.86 -34.13
CA GLY A 63 33.41 -23.14 -33.78
C GLY A 63 32.99 -24.25 -34.76
N LYS A 64 31.71 -24.30 -35.13
CA LYS A 64 31.21 -25.23 -36.16
C LYS A 64 31.90 -25.03 -37.51
N GLN A 65 32.07 -23.78 -37.94
CA GLN A 65 32.76 -23.46 -39.20
C GLN A 65 34.25 -23.84 -39.17
N LYS A 66 34.97 -23.48 -38.09
CA LYS A 66 36.39 -23.83 -37.93
C LYS A 66 36.61 -25.33 -37.91
N ARG A 67 35.71 -26.08 -37.28
CA ARG A 67 35.77 -27.54 -37.21
C ARG A 67 35.61 -28.20 -38.58
N ALA A 68 34.78 -27.64 -39.45
CA ALA A 68 34.57 -28.15 -40.81
C ALA A 68 35.80 -27.97 -41.72
N GLY A 69 36.61 -26.94 -41.49
CA GLY A 69 37.83 -26.65 -42.26
C GLY A 69 39.15 -27.02 -41.57
N ALA A 70 39.11 -27.68 -40.40
CA ALA A 70 40.31 -27.95 -39.60
C ALA A 70 41.02 -29.23 -40.08
N ASN A 71 42.32 -29.12 -40.36
CA ASN A 71 43.19 -30.25 -40.72
C ASN A 71 43.78 -30.96 -39.48
N GLN A 72 43.00 -31.04 -38.40
CA GLN A 72 43.38 -31.61 -37.10
C GLN A 72 42.63 -32.93 -36.86
N SER A 73 43.19 -33.81 -36.03
CA SER A 73 42.57 -35.10 -35.74
C SER A 73 41.25 -34.96 -34.97
N LYS A 74 40.29 -35.86 -35.25
CA LYS A 74 38.94 -35.84 -34.66
C LYS A 74 38.96 -35.85 -33.12
N ILE A 75 39.89 -36.61 -32.53
CA ILE A 75 40.05 -36.76 -31.07
C ILE A 75 40.46 -35.44 -30.41
N ILE A 76 41.33 -34.64 -31.05
CA ILE A 76 41.75 -33.33 -30.50
C ILE A 76 40.57 -32.35 -30.55
N LEU A 77 39.83 -32.33 -31.66
CA LEU A 77 38.64 -31.48 -31.84
C LEU A 77 37.51 -31.81 -30.86
N ASP A 78 37.28 -33.09 -30.57
CA ASP A 78 36.31 -33.53 -29.55
C ASP A 78 36.74 -33.12 -28.14
N ARG A 79 38.04 -33.21 -27.83
CA ARG A 79 38.58 -32.79 -26.53
C ARG A 79 38.45 -31.29 -26.31
N GLU A 80 38.72 -30.48 -27.33
CA GLU A 80 38.51 -29.02 -27.26
C GLU A 80 37.04 -28.63 -27.16
N LEU A 81 36.15 -29.34 -27.89
CA LEU A 81 34.71 -29.15 -27.77
C LEU A 81 34.24 -29.42 -26.34
N GLY A 82 34.61 -30.56 -25.74
CA GLY A 82 34.23 -30.90 -24.38
C GLY A 82 34.74 -29.89 -23.34
N ARG A 83 35.94 -29.35 -23.51
CA ARG A 83 36.45 -28.24 -22.66
C ARG A 83 35.63 -26.96 -22.81
N SER A 84 35.20 -26.65 -24.03
CA SER A 84 34.37 -25.48 -24.32
C SER A 84 32.95 -25.62 -23.75
N GLU A 85 32.36 -26.82 -23.82
CA GLU A 85 31.04 -27.13 -23.24
C GLU A 85 31.06 -27.11 -21.71
N ALA A 86 32.12 -27.65 -21.09
CA ALA A 86 32.28 -27.64 -19.63
C ALA A 86 32.43 -26.21 -19.08
N THR A 87 33.24 -25.37 -19.74
CA THR A 87 33.40 -23.95 -19.38
C THR A 87 32.13 -23.15 -19.61
N GLN A 88 31.42 -23.39 -20.72
CA GLN A 88 30.12 -22.79 -21.01
C GLN A 88 29.08 -23.14 -19.94
N SER A 89 28.99 -24.41 -19.56
CA SER A 89 28.04 -24.88 -18.55
C SER A 89 28.29 -24.24 -17.19
N ARG A 90 29.57 -24.12 -16.78
CA ARG A 90 29.96 -23.43 -15.55
C ARG A 90 29.59 -21.94 -15.59
N GLN A 91 29.79 -21.29 -16.73
CA GLN A 91 29.46 -19.88 -16.89
C GLN A 91 27.95 -19.63 -16.83
N VAL A 92 27.13 -20.44 -17.51
CA VAL A 92 25.67 -20.35 -17.46
C VAL A 92 25.15 -20.49 -16.02
N LYS A 93 25.61 -21.51 -15.29
CA LYS A 93 25.23 -21.70 -13.87
C LYS A 93 25.55 -20.48 -13.01
N LEU A 94 26.74 -19.91 -13.15
CA LEU A 94 27.13 -18.70 -12.40
C LEU A 94 26.25 -17.49 -12.72
N HIS A 95 25.78 -17.34 -13.96
CA HIS A 95 24.87 -16.25 -14.32
C HIS A 95 23.46 -16.46 -13.78
N ASP A 96 22.98 -17.71 -13.80
CA ASP A 96 21.68 -18.05 -13.24
C ASP A 96 21.65 -17.82 -11.72
N GLU A 97 22.68 -18.28 -10.99
CA GLU A 97 22.84 -18.01 -9.56
C GLU A 97 22.88 -16.50 -9.24
N ARG A 98 23.61 -15.72 -10.06
CA ARG A 98 23.66 -14.25 -9.89
C ARG A 98 22.30 -13.59 -10.13
N LEU A 99 21.53 -14.08 -11.10
CA LEU A 99 20.20 -13.56 -11.39
C LEU A 99 19.21 -13.89 -10.29
N GLU A 100 19.20 -15.13 -9.82
CA GLU A 100 18.35 -15.55 -8.71
C GLU A 100 18.66 -14.72 -7.46
N LYS A 101 19.94 -14.55 -7.13
CA LYS A 101 20.35 -13.71 -6.00
C LYS A 101 19.90 -12.26 -6.15
N ALA A 102 20.11 -11.66 -7.33
CA ALA A 102 19.70 -10.28 -7.59
C ALA A 102 18.17 -10.12 -7.60
N ALA A 103 17.43 -11.12 -8.09
CA ALA A 103 15.97 -11.12 -8.10
C ALA A 103 15.42 -11.22 -6.68
N SER A 104 15.94 -12.15 -5.87
CA SER A 104 15.58 -12.31 -4.46
C SER A 104 15.84 -11.03 -3.67
N SER A 105 17.05 -10.46 -3.75
CA SER A 105 17.35 -9.19 -3.06
C SER A 105 16.49 -8.01 -3.52
N SER A 106 16.07 -7.98 -4.79
CA SER A 106 15.12 -6.96 -5.28
C SER A 106 13.71 -7.16 -4.74
N LEU A 107 13.29 -8.40 -4.46
CA LEU A 107 12.01 -8.69 -3.81
C LEU A 107 12.07 -8.29 -2.33
N ASP A 108 13.12 -8.70 -1.61
CA ASP A 108 13.33 -8.38 -0.20
C ASP A 108 13.35 -6.86 0.04
N ALA A 109 14.09 -6.11 -0.77
CA ALA A 109 14.16 -4.65 -0.66
C ALA A 109 12.79 -3.99 -0.90
N ARG A 110 11.99 -4.52 -1.85
CA ARG A 110 10.63 -4.03 -2.12
C ARG A 110 9.69 -4.33 -0.97
N GLU A 111 9.79 -5.52 -0.37
CA GLU A 111 8.99 -5.88 0.80
C GLU A 111 9.30 -4.97 2.00
N LYS A 112 10.58 -4.67 2.26
CA LYS A 112 10.97 -3.67 3.26
C LYS A 112 10.35 -2.30 3.00
N LEU A 113 10.26 -1.87 1.74
CA LEU A 113 9.62 -0.59 1.38
C LEU A 113 8.13 -0.62 1.70
N GLU A 114 7.45 -1.74 1.48
CA GLU A 114 6.03 -1.89 1.84
C GLU A 114 5.81 -1.78 3.35
N ILE A 115 6.74 -2.25 4.17
CA ILE A 115 6.65 -2.10 5.63
C ILE A 115 6.83 -0.63 6.06
N VAL A 116 7.79 0.07 5.45
CA VAL A 116 8.16 1.43 5.90
C VAL A 116 7.26 2.51 5.32
N ASP A 117 6.81 2.37 4.07
CA ASP A 117 5.96 3.35 3.41
C ASP A 117 4.51 3.21 3.91
N PRO A 118 3.96 4.19 4.65
CA PRO A 118 2.58 4.12 5.13
C PRO A 118 1.62 4.01 3.94
N LEU A 119 0.61 3.14 4.07
CA LEU A 119 -0.45 3.04 3.08
C LEU A 119 -1.20 4.38 3.02
N ALA A 120 -0.91 5.19 2.00
CA ALA A 120 -1.65 6.40 1.71
C ALA A 120 -2.95 6.05 0.99
N ILE A 121 -4.03 5.88 1.74
CA ILE A 121 -5.36 5.75 1.14
C ILE A 121 -5.77 7.14 0.62
N ALA A 122 -5.53 7.37 -0.67
CA ALA A 122 -6.05 8.55 -1.34
C ALA A 122 -7.58 8.40 -1.50
N VAL A 123 -8.32 8.98 -0.55
CA VAL A 123 -9.77 9.19 -0.67
C VAL A 123 -9.95 10.27 -1.74
N ALA A 124 -10.49 9.89 -2.90
CA ALA A 124 -10.82 10.85 -3.94
C ALA A 124 -11.82 11.86 -3.36
N ALA A 125 -11.52 13.15 -3.49
CA ALA A 125 -12.51 14.18 -3.18
C ALA A 125 -13.67 14.04 -4.18
N PRO A 126 -14.93 14.09 -3.74
CA PRO A 126 -16.05 14.10 -4.67
C PRO A 126 -15.95 15.34 -5.56
N GLU A 127 -15.88 15.14 -6.89
CA GLU A 127 -15.65 16.20 -7.87
C GLU A 127 -16.79 17.24 -7.94
N THR A 128 -17.97 16.91 -7.42
CA THR A 128 -19.22 17.65 -7.63
C THR A 128 -19.94 18.10 -6.37
N ALA A 129 -19.31 17.99 -5.20
CA ALA A 129 -20.00 18.35 -3.97
C ALA A 129 -19.98 19.88 -3.74
N THR A 130 -21.16 20.50 -3.73
CA THR A 130 -21.33 21.93 -3.43
C THR A 130 -21.14 22.18 -1.94
N ASN A 131 -20.30 23.15 -1.59
CA ASN A 131 -20.13 23.57 -0.19
C ASN A 131 -21.39 24.30 0.33
N PRO A 132 -21.71 24.18 1.63
CA PRO A 132 -21.07 23.30 2.61
C PRO A 132 -21.58 21.84 2.52
N LEU A 133 -20.70 20.87 2.77
CA LEU A 133 -21.05 19.45 2.83
C LEU A 133 -21.94 19.12 4.04
N LEU A 134 -21.70 19.80 5.16
CA LEU A 134 -22.50 19.75 6.37
C LEU A 134 -22.73 21.17 6.87
N TYR A 135 -23.98 21.48 7.20
CA TYR A 135 -24.35 22.70 7.91
C TYR A 135 -25.24 22.33 9.09
N LEU A 136 -24.82 22.69 10.29
CA LEU A 136 -25.57 22.57 11.54
C LEU A 136 -25.63 23.95 12.18
N GLN A 137 -26.84 24.39 12.54
CA GLN A 137 -27.07 25.62 13.28
C GLN A 137 -28.00 25.36 14.46
N ASP A 138 -27.47 25.60 15.66
CA ASP A 138 -28.15 25.44 16.95
C ASP A 138 -28.82 24.08 17.10
N VAL A 139 -28.13 23.04 16.61
CA VAL A 139 -28.64 21.67 16.54
C VAL A 139 -28.55 21.00 17.90
N ILE A 140 -29.68 20.47 18.37
CA ILE A 140 -29.74 19.62 19.57
C ILE A 140 -29.87 18.16 19.14
N LEU A 141 -28.96 17.32 19.62
CA LEU A 141 -28.96 15.89 19.33
C LEU A 141 -30.05 15.17 20.15
N PRO A 142 -30.68 14.11 19.60
CA PRO A 142 -31.68 13.32 20.33
C PRO A 142 -31.11 12.52 21.50
N TYR A 143 -29.80 12.25 21.50
CA TYR A 143 -29.11 11.52 22.56
C TYR A 143 -27.71 12.12 22.79
N GLY A 144 -27.33 12.27 24.06
CA GLY A 144 -26.04 12.84 24.46
C GLY A 144 -26.22 14.19 25.13
N SER A 145 -25.31 15.13 24.85
CA SER A 145 -25.40 16.49 25.41
C SER A 145 -26.63 17.24 24.85
N PRO A 146 -27.42 17.92 25.71
CA PRO A 146 -28.51 18.78 25.27
C PRO A 146 -28.04 20.15 24.76
N MET A 147 -26.73 20.41 24.78
CA MET A 147 -26.18 21.70 24.38
C MET A 147 -26.31 21.90 22.85
N PRO A 148 -26.79 23.07 22.38
CA PRO A 148 -26.91 23.34 20.95
C PRO A 148 -25.53 23.37 20.28
N LEU A 149 -25.46 22.77 19.09
CA LEU A 149 -24.24 22.60 18.31
C LEU A 149 -24.36 23.32 16.97
N SER A 150 -23.36 24.14 16.66
CA SER A 150 -23.23 24.80 15.36
C SER A 150 -21.90 24.39 14.70
N LEU A 151 -21.98 23.85 13.48
CA LEU A 151 -20.83 23.31 12.75
C LEU A 151 -21.06 23.43 11.24
N THR A 152 -20.08 23.95 10.53
CA THR A 152 -20.05 23.95 9.06
C THR A 152 -18.83 23.19 8.58
N VAL A 153 -19.02 22.27 7.63
CA VAL A 153 -17.96 21.45 7.02
C VAL A 153 -17.98 21.65 5.52
N ASN A 154 -16.84 22.02 4.96
CA ASN A 154 -16.64 22.19 3.53
C ASN A 154 -15.87 21.01 2.92
N SER A 155 -15.89 20.94 1.60
CA SER A 155 -15.07 20.02 0.83
C SER A 155 -13.59 20.25 1.11
N GLY A 156 -12.87 19.16 1.37
CA GLY A 156 -11.45 19.18 1.76
C GLY A 156 -11.21 19.29 3.26
N ASP A 157 -12.22 19.66 4.07
CA ASP A 157 -12.06 19.75 5.51
C ASP A 157 -11.79 18.37 6.12
N ARG A 158 -10.81 18.31 7.03
CA ARG A 158 -10.51 17.13 7.85
C ARG A 158 -10.76 17.48 9.30
N ILE A 159 -11.82 16.90 9.86
CA ILE A 159 -12.30 17.22 11.20
C ILE A 159 -12.17 16.00 12.11
N ALA A 160 -11.60 16.21 13.29
CA ALA A 160 -11.60 15.24 14.37
C ALA A 160 -12.66 15.61 15.41
N ILE A 161 -13.55 14.66 15.73
CA ILE A 161 -14.53 14.80 16.82
C ILE A 161 -13.97 14.10 18.05
N VAL A 162 -13.74 14.87 19.11
CA VAL A 162 -13.18 14.38 20.38
C VAL A 162 -14.15 14.71 21.53
N GLY A 163 -14.19 13.84 22.54
CA GLY A 163 -15.02 14.00 23.74
C GLY A 163 -15.12 12.70 24.52
N GLU A 164 -15.73 12.72 25.70
CA GLU A 164 -15.89 11.55 26.57
C GLU A 164 -16.88 10.52 26.01
N ASN A 165 -16.82 9.29 26.53
CA ASN A 165 -17.81 8.27 26.16
C ASN A 165 -19.20 8.72 26.66
N GLY A 166 -20.19 8.72 25.76
CA GLY A 166 -21.54 9.18 26.08
C GLY A 166 -21.85 10.64 25.72
N CYS A 167 -20.87 11.47 25.34
CA CYS A 167 -21.14 12.88 25.00
C CYS A 167 -21.93 13.10 23.70
N GLY A 168 -22.22 12.04 22.92
CA GLY A 168 -23.04 12.11 21.71
C GLY A 168 -22.29 12.03 20.38
N LYS A 169 -20.97 11.72 20.37
CA LYS A 169 -20.19 11.59 19.12
C LYS A 169 -20.82 10.63 18.10
N SER A 170 -21.22 9.44 18.54
CA SER A 170 -21.87 8.45 17.67
C SER A 170 -23.24 8.94 17.19
N THR A 171 -23.94 9.73 18.00
CA THR A 171 -25.21 10.38 17.61
C THR A 171 -24.96 11.43 16.54
N LEU A 172 -23.96 12.30 16.72
CA LEU A 172 -23.54 13.30 15.74
C LEU A 172 -23.14 12.64 14.40
N LEU A 173 -22.35 11.56 14.44
CA LEU A 173 -21.97 10.81 13.23
C LEU A 173 -23.18 10.20 12.51
N LYS A 174 -24.18 9.70 13.26
CA LYS A 174 -25.43 9.20 12.67
C LYS A 174 -26.25 10.32 12.03
N LEU A 175 -26.31 11.49 12.66
CA LEU A 175 -26.98 12.67 12.10
C LEU A 175 -26.28 13.12 10.81
N MET A 176 -24.96 13.23 10.82
CA MET A 176 -24.15 13.54 9.64
C MET A 176 -24.30 12.48 8.54
N ALA A 177 -24.57 11.23 8.90
CA ALA A 177 -24.88 10.16 7.95
C ALA A 177 -26.32 10.19 7.43
N GLY A 178 -27.15 11.15 7.86
CA GLY A 178 -28.57 11.24 7.50
C GLY A 178 -29.45 10.14 8.12
N LYS A 179 -28.97 9.41 9.13
CA LYS A 179 -29.68 8.27 9.74
C LYS A 179 -30.65 8.68 10.85
N ILE A 180 -30.47 9.86 11.42
CA ILE A 180 -31.33 10.42 12.47
C ILE A 180 -31.51 11.92 12.23
N SER A 181 -32.63 12.46 12.68
CA SER A 181 -32.90 13.90 12.66
C SER A 181 -32.54 14.54 14.02
N PRO A 182 -32.18 15.83 14.05
CA PRO A 182 -32.03 16.57 15.29
C PRO A 182 -33.38 16.78 15.99
N VAL A 183 -33.35 17.10 17.29
CA VAL A 183 -34.54 17.49 18.06
C VAL A 183 -34.92 18.93 17.78
N GLN A 184 -33.92 19.79 17.62
CA GLN A 184 -34.06 21.22 17.34
C GLN A 184 -32.90 21.68 16.46
N GLY A 185 -33.07 22.81 15.78
CA GLY A 185 -32.04 23.46 14.97
C GLY A 185 -32.19 23.16 13.48
N GLU A 186 -31.37 23.83 12.67
CA GLU A 186 -31.32 23.63 11.23
C GLU A 186 -30.15 22.70 10.88
N HIS A 187 -30.42 21.69 10.03
CA HIS A 187 -29.38 20.83 9.49
C HIS A 187 -29.51 20.68 7.98
N ARG A 188 -28.38 20.71 7.28
CA ARG A 188 -28.27 20.36 5.86
C ARG A 188 -27.08 19.42 5.67
N VAL A 189 -27.32 18.30 5.00
CA VAL A 189 -26.30 17.27 4.72
C VAL A 189 -26.33 16.99 3.23
N THR A 190 -25.19 17.16 2.56
CA THR A 190 -25.06 16.81 1.13
C THR A 190 -25.05 15.28 0.99
N PRO A 191 -25.83 14.66 0.07
CA PRO A 191 -26.05 13.21 -0.03
C PRO A 191 -24.85 12.36 -0.48
N SER A 192 -23.63 12.90 -0.42
CA SER A 192 -22.39 12.25 -0.84
C SER A 192 -21.55 11.76 0.35
N GLN A 193 -22.19 11.23 1.40
CA GLN A 193 -21.54 10.76 2.61
C GLN A 193 -21.48 9.23 2.70
N ARG A 194 -20.36 8.70 3.20
CA ARG A 194 -20.25 7.29 3.64
C ARG A 194 -19.76 7.25 5.07
N LEU A 195 -20.52 6.56 5.92
CA LEU A 195 -20.12 6.28 7.29
C LEU A 195 -19.40 4.93 7.34
N MET A 196 -18.15 4.94 7.79
CA MET A 196 -17.39 3.73 8.07
C MET A 196 -17.51 3.44 9.56
N ASP A 197 -18.17 2.34 9.93
CA ASP A 197 -18.29 1.92 11.32
C ASP A 197 -17.04 1.16 11.77
N GLN A 198 -16.86 1.05 13.09
CA GLN A 198 -15.70 0.36 13.66
C GLN A 198 -15.66 -1.15 13.33
N HIS A 199 -16.81 -1.74 13.00
CA HIS A 199 -16.93 -3.17 12.72
C HIS A 199 -16.87 -3.51 11.22
N PHE A 200 -16.83 -2.49 10.35
CA PHE A 200 -16.89 -2.63 8.89
C PHE A 200 -18.06 -3.49 8.43
N SER A 201 -19.25 -3.24 9.00
CA SER A 201 -20.45 -4.07 8.78
C SER A 201 -20.94 -4.10 7.32
N PHE A 202 -20.47 -3.18 6.48
CA PHE A 202 -20.76 -3.14 5.04
C PHE A 202 -19.96 -4.18 4.22
N LEU A 203 -19.03 -4.91 4.84
CA LEU A 203 -18.25 -5.97 4.21
C LEU A 203 -18.76 -7.35 4.63
N ASP A 204 -18.98 -8.23 3.66
CA ASP A 204 -19.17 -9.65 3.89
C ASP A 204 -17.81 -10.33 4.05
N LYS A 205 -17.52 -10.76 5.28
CA LYS A 205 -16.25 -11.40 5.65
C LYS A 205 -16.11 -12.83 5.12
N SER A 206 -17.18 -13.43 4.59
CA SER A 206 -17.11 -14.72 3.92
C SER A 206 -16.67 -14.60 2.45
N GLN A 207 -16.74 -13.38 1.91
CA GLN A 207 -16.49 -13.10 0.51
C GLN A 207 -15.11 -12.49 0.28
N SER A 208 -14.67 -12.51 -0.97
CA SER A 208 -13.42 -11.87 -1.35
C SER A 208 -13.49 -10.35 -1.29
N ALA A 209 -12.33 -9.72 -1.14
CA ALA A 209 -12.23 -8.26 -1.25
C ALA A 209 -12.68 -7.75 -2.64
N LEU A 210 -12.44 -8.54 -3.69
CA LEU A 210 -12.89 -8.24 -5.06
C LEU A 210 -14.41 -8.22 -5.15
N TYR A 211 -15.08 -9.25 -4.63
CA TYR A 211 -16.53 -9.35 -4.64
C TYR A 211 -17.19 -8.23 -3.83
N ASN A 212 -16.70 -7.98 -2.61
CA ASN A 212 -17.17 -6.87 -1.78
C ASN A 212 -17.02 -5.52 -2.50
N PHE A 213 -15.91 -5.31 -3.22
CA PHE A 213 -15.70 -4.06 -3.94
C PHE A 213 -16.65 -3.93 -5.14
N GLN A 214 -16.87 -5.01 -5.91
CA GLN A 214 -17.78 -5.02 -7.05
C GLN A 214 -19.22 -4.67 -6.65
N ILE A 215 -19.70 -5.18 -5.51
CA ILE A 215 -21.04 -4.85 -5.00
C ILE A 215 -21.14 -3.37 -4.61
N GLN A 216 -20.10 -2.82 -3.98
CA GLN A 216 -20.12 -1.45 -3.46
C GLN A 216 -19.93 -0.38 -4.55
N VAL A 217 -19.30 -0.75 -5.67
CA VAL A 217 -19.07 0.13 -6.84
C VAL A 217 -19.22 -0.72 -8.12
N PRO A 218 -20.44 -0.94 -8.62
CA PRO A 218 -20.65 -1.73 -9.84
C PRO A 218 -20.23 -0.95 -11.10
N GLY A 219 -19.91 -1.68 -12.16
CA GLY A 219 -19.70 -1.11 -13.50
C GLY A 219 -18.25 -0.79 -13.90
N TRP A 220 -17.25 -1.13 -13.08
CA TRP A 220 -15.85 -1.05 -13.50
C TRP A 220 -15.42 -2.35 -14.18
N ARG A 221 -14.31 -2.29 -14.92
CA ARG A 221 -13.67 -3.48 -15.48
C ARG A 221 -12.86 -4.21 -14.41
N GLU A 222 -12.69 -5.52 -14.56
CA GLU A 222 -11.97 -6.35 -13.58
C GLU A 222 -10.53 -5.88 -13.31
N ASP A 223 -9.82 -5.44 -14.35
CA ASP A 223 -8.48 -4.88 -14.24
C ASP A 223 -8.45 -3.63 -13.35
N GLN A 224 -9.46 -2.76 -13.44
CA GLN A 224 -9.57 -1.55 -12.63
C GLN A 224 -9.78 -1.87 -11.14
N TYR A 225 -10.65 -2.84 -10.82
CA TYR A 225 -10.82 -3.29 -9.44
C TYR A 225 -9.52 -3.86 -8.87
N ARG A 226 -8.84 -4.73 -9.64
CA ARG A 226 -7.56 -5.34 -9.22
C ARG A 226 -6.46 -4.31 -9.03
N THR A 227 -6.35 -3.32 -9.92
CA THR A 227 -5.39 -2.21 -9.76
C THR A 227 -5.67 -1.42 -8.49
N ARG A 228 -6.94 -1.13 -8.19
CA ARG A 228 -7.31 -0.36 -7.01
C ARG A 228 -7.13 -1.14 -5.70
N LEU A 229 -7.42 -2.45 -5.68
CA LEU A 229 -7.09 -3.33 -4.56
C LEU A 229 -5.59 -3.45 -4.33
N ALA A 230 -4.81 -3.53 -5.41
CA ALA A 230 -3.34 -3.55 -5.31
C ALA A 230 -2.79 -2.23 -4.73
N GLN A 231 -3.40 -1.08 -5.05
CA GLN A 231 -3.07 0.21 -4.42
C GLN A 231 -3.38 0.22 -2.91
N LEU A 232 -4.42 -0.50 -2.48
CA LEU A 232 -4.74 -0.73 -1.06
C LEU A 232 -3.90 -1.87 -0.43
N ARG A 233 -2.90 -2.40 -1.16
CA ARG A 233 -2.04 -3.54 -0.76
C ARG A 233 -2.80 -4.84 -0.47
N ILE A 234 -3.99 -5.01 -1.04
CA ILE A 234 -4.73 -6.28 -1.01
C ILE A 234 -4.35 -7.07 -2.28
N ARG A 235 -3.46 -8.07 -2.14
CA ARG A 235 -2.92 -8.89 -3.25
C ARG A 235 -3.13 -10.39 -3.02
N GLY A 236 -3.12 -11.20 -4.09
CA GLY A 236 -3.03 -12.66 -4.02
C GLY A 236 -4.29 -13.40 -3.55
N LEU A 237 -4.16 -14.69 -3.18
CA LEU A 237 -5.23 -15.64 -2.81
C LEU A 237 -6.25 -15.17 -1.75
N GLY A 238 -6.00 -14.04 -1.06
CA GLY A 238 -7.02 -13.31 -0.30
C GLY A 238 -8.17 -12.73 -1.14
N CYS A 239 -8.09 -12.87 -2.47
CA CYS A 239 -9.19 -12.65 -3.41
C CYS A 239 -10.16 -13.84 -3.52
N HIS A 240 -9.93 -14.96 -2.82
CA HIS A 240 -10.78 -16.14 -2.91
C HIS A 240 -11.50 -16.53 -1.62
N CYS A 241 -10.99 -16.20 -0.43
CA CYS A 241 -11.69 -16.28 0.85
C CYS A 241 -10.94 -15.40 1.87
N PHE A 242 -11.65 -14.69 2.74
CA PHE A 242 -11.06 -14.11 3.96
C PHE A 242 -10.75 -15.30 4.89
N GLU A 243 -9.50 -15.77 4.95
CA GLU A 243 -9.12 -16.78 5.94
C GLU A 243 -9.29 -16.19 7.35
N PRO A 244 -9.93 -16.92 8.30
CA PRO A 244 -10.15 -16.41 9.66
C PRO A 244 -8.86 -16.27 10.50
N SER A 245 -7.71 -16.76 9.99
CA SER A 245 -6.43 -16.88 10.70
C SER A 245 -5.43 -15.76 10.38
N LEU A 246 -5.69 -14.93 9.36
CA LEU A 246 -4.95 -13.68 9.20
C LEU A 246 -5.51 -12.66 10.18
N SER A 247 -4.97 -12.75 11.39
CA SER A 247 -5.12 -11.78 12.47
C SER A 247 -5.33 -10.37 11.90
N PHE A 248 -6.35 -9.72 12.44
CA PHE A 248 -6.81 -8.32 12.27
C PHE A 248 -5.72 -7.22 12.43
N ALA A 249 -4.44 -7.56 12.27
CA ALA A 249 -3.26 -6.72 12.41
C ALA A 249 -2.92 -5.87 11.17
N LEU A 250 -3.66 -6.04 10.05
CA LEU A 250 -3.42 -5.30 8.81
C LEU A 250 -4.40 -4.14 8.55
N ILE A 251 -5.28 -3.85 9.52
CA ILE A 251 -5.84 -2.50 9.62
C ILE A 251 -4.81 -1.73 10.45
N PRO A 252 -4.09 -0.74 9.90
CA PRO A 252 -3.30 0.14 10.75
C PRO A 252 -4.29 0.67 11.79
N GLN A 253 -4.05 0.36 13.07
CA GLN A 253 -4.65 1.15 14.13
C GLN A 253 -4.41 2.57 13.71
N ILE A 254 -5.46 3.32 13.38
CA ILE A 254 -5.33 4.73 13.02
C ILE A 254 -4.65 5.35 14.25
N PRO A 255 -3.33 5.60 14.24
CA PRO A 255 -2.73 6.30 15.34
C PRO A 255 -3.36 7.69 15.26
N ARG A 256 -3.75 8.29 16.39
CA ARG A 256 -4.34 9.63 16.47
C ARG A 256 -3.58 10.59 15.55
N GLN A 257 -4.07 10.78 14.32
CA GLN A 257 -3.39 11.55 13.29
C GLN A 257 -3.96 12.96 13.32
N ILE A 258 -3.23 13.84 13.99
CA ILE A 258 -3.21 15.25 13.64
C ILE A 258 -2.01 15.37 12.68
N SER A 259 -2.26 15.15 11.38
CA SER A 259 -1.29 15.51 10.34
C SER A 259 -1.30 17.03 10.16
N HIS A 260 -0.21 17.59 9.66
CA HIS A 260 -0.06 19.02 9.35
C HIS A 260 -0.24 19.20 7.83
N CYS A 261 -1.49 19.21 7.39
CA CYS A 261 -1.94 19.85 6.16
C CYS A 261 -2.60 21.18 6.55
N SER A 262 -2.40 22.25 5.79
CA SER A 262 -2.75 23.65 6.09
C SER A 262 -4.25 23.97 6.28
N SER A 263 -5.09 22.98 6.60
CA SER A 263 -6.53 23.13 6.87
C SER A 263 -7.09 22.09 7.87
N HIS A 264 -6.30 21.59 8.82
CA HIS A 264 -6.85 20.77 9.90
C HIS A 264 -7.51 21.63 10.97
N ARG A 265 -8.83 21.51 11.12
CA ARG A 265 -9.58 22.07 12.25
C ARG A 265 -9.86 20.95 13.25
N ILE A 266 -9.19 21.00 14.40
CA ILE A 266 -9.56 20.16 15.55
C ILE A 266 -10.70 20.87 16.25
N PHE A 267 -11.87 20.24 16.24
CA PHE A 267 -13.07 20.79 16.84
C PHE A 267 -13.37 19.99 18.12
N SER A 268 -13.09 20.59 19.28
CA SER A 268 -13.55 20.09 20.58
C SER A 268 -15.02 20.47 20.74
N LEU A 269 -15.91 19.73 20.07
CA LEU A 269 -17.34 20.07 20.00
C LEU A 269 -18.15 19.65 21.23
N LEU A 270 -17.57 18.85 22.12
CA LEU A 270 -18.28 18.21 23.23
C LEU A 270 -17.40 18.22 24.47
N SER A 271 -17.09 19.42 24.96
CA SER A 271 -16.69 19.63 26.34
C SER A 271 -17.95 19.58 27.19
N CYS A 272 -18.16 18.49 27.92
CA CYS A 272 -19.04 18.49 29.08
C CYS A 272 -18.41 19.34 30.18
#